data_AF-A0A2V8P682-F1
#
_entry.id   AF-A0A2V8P682-F1
#
_cell.length_a   1.000
_cell.length_b   1.000
_cell.length_c   1.000
_cell.angle_alpha   90.00
_cell.angle_beta   90.00
_cell.angle_gamma   90.00
#
_symmetry.space_group_name_H-M   'P 1'
#
loop_
_entity.id
_entity.type
_entity.pdbx_description
1 polymer ?
#
loop_
_entity_poly.entity_id
_entity_poly.type
_entity_poly.pdbx_seq_one_letter_code
_entity_poly.pdbx_strand_id
1 'polypeptide(L)'
;MKIFRQQRSLVLIVSCACLFAATLAASRRLTDRKALVSTRHEDTSRRENEGPRSQPQEPSPKVISPEAVGPIDRRVIAGGGGTSGGGSIRVEGTAGETSASRTMSGGSLTLNGGFWNTLAAAATPTPTSTPTPTATPTPTPTPTTTPTPTPTPTPTPNVVQFSSSNYGVVEACTTVTITVNRIGNTSGAASVDYFTSDVTASERRDYITAIGTLRFAAGETSKSFVVLINDDSYVEGNETFNVNLRNPSGATLGAPAIATVTIIDNASEPTANVIDDPSDFVCQHYHDFLNRTPDADGLAFWINQITSCGADQTCVQLKRINVSAAYFLSIEFQQTGYLVERIYKVAYGDASGTSTFGSAHQLAVPVVRFNEFLPDTQEIGQGVVVNVGNWQQQLENNKQAFALEFVQRSRFTSAFATTLTPALFVDALFTNAGVTPSAGDRQAAINEFGSATNTSDVAARGRALRDVAENASLVSQEFNRAFVLMQFFGYLRRNPNDPQDTDYTGYEFWLNKLNQFNSNFVNAEMVKAFISSTEYRQRFGP
;
A
#
# COMPACT_ATOMS: atom_id res chain seq x y z
N MET A 1 22.54 -57.68 -20.18
CA MET A 1 22.54 -58.52 -21.39
C MET A 1 21.24 -59.32 -21.42
N LYS A 2 20.37 -59.15 -22.45
CA LYS A 2 19.14 -59.91 -22.79
C LYS A 2 18.19 -60.29 -21.61
N ILE A 3 17.11 -59.55 -21.30
CA ILE A 3 15.79 -59.44 -21.99
C ILE A 3 14.99 -60.78 -22.01
N PHE A 4 13.86 -60.89 -21.27
CA PHE A 4 12.49 -61.15 -21.81
C PHE A 4 11.32 -61.17 -20.77
N ARG A 5 10.10 -61.03 -21.31
CA ARG A 5 8.70 -60.85 -20.80
C ARG A 5 8.12 -61.67 -19.60
N GLN A 6 7.46 -60.96 -18.67
CA GLN A 6 5.97 -60.84 -18.50
C GLN A 6 5.04 -62.09 -18.52
N GLN A 7 4.36 -62.43 -17.38
CA GLN A 7 2.87 -62.48 -17.24
C GLN A 7 2.30 -62.88 -15.84
N ARG A 8 1.31 -62.08 -15.36
CA ARG A 8 0.05 -62.34 -14.58
C ARG A 8 -0.09 -63.41 -13.44
N SER A 9 -0.57 -62.90 -12.29
CA SER A 9 -1.57 -63.50 -11.33
C SER A 9 -1.14 -64.71 -10.47
N LEU A 10 -1.62 -64.97 -9.24
CA LEU A 10 -2.67 -64.38 -8.36
C LEU A 10 -2.36 -64.66 -6.85
N VAL A 11 -3.14 -64.10 -5.91
CA VAL A 11 -3.19 -64.41 -4.43
C VAL A 11 -1.96 -63.88 -3.64
N LEU A 12 -1.98 -63.40 -2.38
CA LEU A 12 -2.91 -63.51 -1.23
C LEU A 12 -3.07 -62.17 -0.44
N ILE A 13 -4.02 -62.11 0.52
CA ILE A 13 -4.52 -60.89 1.20
C ILE A 13 -4.14 -60.83 2.69
N VAL A 14 -3.72 -59.66 3.23
CA VAL A 14 -3.76 -59.31 4.67
C VAL A 14 -3.97 -57.80 4.91
N SER A 15 -5.05 -57.43 5.62
CA SER A 15 -5.25 -56.20 6.44
C SER A 15 -5.16 -54.77 5.81
N CYS A 16 -5.64 -53.69 6.44
CA CYS A 16 -6.74 -53.41 7.40
C CYS A 16 -6.68 -51.90 7.74
N ALA A 17 -7.71 -51.17 8.17
CA ALA A 17 -9.11 -50.94 7.72
C ALA A 17 -9.66 -49.74 8.54
N CYS A 18 -10.78 -49.10 8.14
CA CYS A 18 -11.83 -48.52 9.03
C CYS A 18 -12.82 -47.59 8.30
N LEU A 19 -14.12 -47.85 8.42
CA LEU A 19 -15.21 -46.87 8.24
C LEU A 19 -16.54 -47.40 8.81
N PHE A 20 -17.41 -46.47 9.24
CA PHE A 20 -18.85 -46.59 9.58
C PHE A 20 -19.37 -47.15 10.94
N ALA A 21 -20.42 -46.45 11.42
CA ALA A 21 -21.67 -46.93 12.07
C ALA A 21 -21.81 -47.09 13.62
N ALA A 22 -22.04 -45.96 14.30
CA ALA A 22 -23.21 -45.60 15.14
C ALA A 22 -24.03 -46.63 15.99
N THR A 23 -24.28 -46.26 17.26
CA THR A 23 -25.46 -46.53 18.14
C THR A 23 -25.76 -48.00 18.57
N LEU A 24 -26.23 -48.33 19.80
CA LEU A 24 -27.15 -47.63 20.73
C LEU A 24 -27.04 -48.17 22.20
N ALA A 25 -27.64 -47.45 23.16
CA ALA A 25 -28.28 -47.92 24.43
C ALA A 25 -27.48 -48.25 25.74
N ALA A 26 -27.84 -47.51 26.80
CA ALA A 26 -28.06 -47.91 28.22
C ALA A 26 -26.88 -48.38 29.14
N SER A 27 -26.96 -48.34 30.49
CA SER A 27 -27.59 -47.41 31.47
C SER A 27 -27.22 -47.82 32.94
N ARG A 28 -27.25 -46.89 33.92
CA ARG A 28 -27.22 -47.10 35.41
C ARG A 28 -25.86 -47.57 36.03
N ARG A 29 -25.46 -47.28 37.30
CA ARG A 29 -25.92 -46.36 38.40
C ARG A 29 -24.94 -46.32 39.62
N LEU A 30 -25.08 -45.30 40.49
CA LEU A 30 -24.74 -45.24 41.96
C LEU A 30 -23.22 -45.27 42.32
N THR A 31 -22.64 -44.72 43.43
CA THR A 31 -23.04 -44.00 44.69
C THR A 31 -21.77 -43.40 45.37
N ASP A 32 -21.71 -42.50 46.39
CA ASP A 32 -22.63 -41.61 47.14
C ASP A 32 -21.80 -40.53 47.92
N ARG A 33 -22.43 -39.45 48.45
CA ARG A 33 -22.01 -38.58 49.61
C ARG A 33 -20.74 -37.67 49.44
N LYS A 34 -20.58 -36.53 50.17
CA LYS A 34 -21.33 -35.94 51.33
C LYS A 34 -21.11 -34.40 51.50
N ALA A 35 -22.17 -33.66 51.88
CA ALA A 35 -22.18 -32.45 52.77
C ALA A 35 -21.49 -31.12 52.29
N LEU A 36 -21.78 -29.90 52.81
CA LEU A 36 -22.58 -29.39 53.98
C LEU A 36 -23.02 -27.89 53.80
N VAL A 37 -24.14 -27.45 54.43
CA VAL A 37 -24.64 -26.04 54.69
C VAL A 37 -25.18 -25.24 53.47
N SER A 38 -26.44 -24.75 53.35
CA SER A 38 -27.40 -23.92 54.16
C SER A 38 -27.14 -22.39 54.07
N THR A 39 -28.10 -21.43 54.02
CA THR A 39 -29.52 -21.33 54.45
C THR A 39 -30.35 -20.29 53.64
N ARG A 40 -31.69 -20.48 53.55
CA ARG A 40 -32.80 -19.48 53.31
C ARG A 40 -32.89 -18.84 51.90
N HIS A 41 -34.06 -18.38 51.40
CA HIS A 41 -35.42 -18.32 51.99
C HIS A 41 -36.53 -18.68 50.95
N GLU A 42 -37.64 -19.25 51.46
CA GLU A 42 -38.97 -19.47 50.86
C GLU A 42 -39.78 -18.16 50.65
N ASP A 43 -40.90 -18.04 49.91
CA ASP A 43 -41.64 -18.86 48.91
C ASP A 43 -42.87 -18.02 48.39
N THR A 44 -43.70 -18.58 47.49
CA THR A 44 -45.12 -18.28 47.17
C THR A 44 -45.46 -17.21 46.09
N SER A 45 -46.62 -17.26 45.39
CA SER A 45 -47.42 -18.39 44.83
C SER A 45 -48.61 -17.87 43.95
N ARG A 46 -49.23 -18.76 43.15
CA ARG A 46 -50.53 -18.66 42.39
C ARG A 46 -50.54 -17.73 41.13
N ARG A 47 -51.17 -18.08 39.98
CA ARG A 47 -52.51 -18.69 39.61
C ARG A 47 -53.67 -17.70 39.75
N GLU A 48 -54.67 -17.58 38.85
CA GLU A 48 -55.10 -18.26 37.60
C GLU A 48 -55.84 -17.20 36.72
N ASN A 49 -55.69 -17.10 35.39
CA ASN A 49 -56.21 -17.91 34.26
C ASN A 49 -57.71 -17.67 33.88
N GLU A 50 -57.98 -16.78 32.91
CA GLU A 50 -59.28 -16.69 32.18
C GLU A 50 -59.15 -15.97 30.81
N GLY A 51 -60.17 -16.07 29.94
CA GLY A 51 -60.27 -15.43 28.60
C GLY A 51 -61.43 -16.04 27.77
N PRO A 52 -61.66 -15.66 26.49
CA PRO A 52 -60.97 -14.67 25.64
C PRO A 52 -61.89 -13.55 25.08
N ARG A 53 -61.33 -12.55 24.39
CA ARG A 53 -62.06 -11.68 23.45
C ARG A 53 -61.16 -11.32 22.25
N SER A 54 -61.76 -11.01 21.10
CA SER A 54 -61.09 -11.04 19.78
C SER A 54 -60.89 -9.66 19.12
N GLN A 55 -60.01 -9.67 18.10
CA GLN A 55 -59.57 -8.57 17.22
C GLN A 55 -58.53 -7.58 17.79
N PRO A 56 -57.66 -6.97 16.93
CA PRO A 56 -57.18 -7.42 15.62
C PRO A 56 -55.66 -7.72 15.64
N GLN A 57 -55.16 -8.33 14.56
CA GLN A 57 -53.77 -8.80 14.47
C GLN A 57 -52.84 -7.72 13.89
N GLU A 58 -52.13 -6.99 14.76
CA GLU A 58 -50.96 -6.21 14.32
C GLU A 58 -49.82 -7.15 13.88
N PRO A 59 -49.04 -6.80 12.84
CA PRO A 59 -47.82 -7.53 12.51
C PRO A 59 -46.79 -7.28 13.61
N SER A 60 -46.38 -8.34 14.31
CA SER A 60 -45.33 -8.26 15.32
C SER A 60 -44.06 -7.61 14.74
N PRO A 61 -43.34 -6.77 15.51
CA PRO A 61 -42.11 -6.17 15.02
C PRO A 61 -41.15 -7.28 14.60
N LYS A 62 -40.69 -7.24 13.35
CA LYS A 62 -39.60 -8.10 12.91
C LYS A 62 -38.40 -7.81 13.80
N VAL A 63 -38.03 -8.78 14.63
CA VAL A 63 -36.69 -8.82 15.22
C VAL A 63 -35.74 -8.98 14.04
N ILE A 64 -35.15 -7.88 13.60
CA ILE A 64 -34.06 -7.89 12.65
C ILE A 64 -32.88 -8.48 13.41
N SER A 65 -32.61 -9.77 13.20
CA SER A 65 -31.35 -10.36 13.63
C SER A 65 -30.21 -9.50 13.08
N PRO A 66 -29.19 -9.14 13.87
CA PRO A 66 -28.03 -8.45 13.33
C PRO A 66 -27.46 -9.29 12.19
N GLU A 67 -27.29 -8.70 11.01
CA GLU A 67 -26.60 -9.38 9.91
C GLU A 67 -25.17 -9.63 10.35
N ALA A 68 -24.90 -10.90 10.69
CA ALA A 68 -23.57 -11.35 11.05
C ALA A 68 -22.69 -11.27 9.80
N VAL A 69 -22.02 -10.12 9.63
CA VAL A 69 -20.96 -9.94 8.64
C VAL A 69 -19.97 -11.10 8.84
N GLY A 70 -19.83 -11.90 7.79
CA GLY A 70 -19.07 -13.15 7.85
C GLY A 70 -17.56 -12.92 8.04
N PRO A 71 -16.77 -14.00 8.10
CA PRO A 71 -15.31 -13.89 8.07
C PRO A 71 -14.87 -13.11 6.81
N ILE A 72 -13.89 -12.23 7.02
CA ILE A 72 -13.36 -11.21 6.09
C ILE A 72 -13.51 -11.58 4.61
N ASP A 73 -14.33 -10.82 3.87
CA ASP A 73 -14.12 -10.72 2.42
C ASP A 73 -12.84 -9.89 2.20
N ARG A 74 -11.81 -10.55 1.66
CA ARG A 74 -10.45 -10.00 1.54
C ARG A 74 -10.28 -9.05 0.35
N ARG A 75 -11.36 -8.67 -0.35
CA ARG A 75 -11.32 -7.75 -1.51
C ARG A 75 -12.38 -6.65 -1.42
N VAL A 76 -12.17 -5.67 -0.54
CA VAL A 76 -12.91 -4.40 -0.62
C VAL A 76 -12.25 -3.50 -1.68
N ILE A 77 -13.05 -2.70 -2.39
CA ILE A 77 -12.57 -1.67 -3.31
C ILE A 77 -12.96 -0.31 -2.73
N ALA A 78 -11.97 0.49 -2.34
CA ALA A 78 -12.20 1.82 -1.77
C ALA A 78 -12.06 2.99 -2.76
N GLY A 79 -11.54 2.72 -3.97
CA GLY A 79 -11.11 3.76 -4.92
C GLY A 79 -11.76 3.74 -6.30
N GLY A 80 -12.81 2.96 -6.53
CA GLY A 80 -13.37 2.74 -7.87
C GLY A 80 -14.88 2.93 -7.96
N GLY A 81 -15.32 4.00 -8.62
CA GLY A 81 -16.73 4.30 -8.89
C GLY A 81 -17.41 3.21 -9.74
N GLY A 82 -18.26 2.40 -9.10
CA GLY A 82 -19.06 1.36 -9.76
C GLY A 82 -20.51 1.81 -9.93
N THR A 83 -20.94 2.11 -11.16
CA THR A 83 -22.34 2.44 -11.45
C THR A 83 -23.26 1.27 -11.10
N SER A 84 -24.19 1.48 -10.16
CA SER A 84 -25.05 0.44 -9.57
C SER A 84 -26.22 -0.01 -10.46
N GLY A 85 -25.93 -0.42 -11.70
CA GLY A 85 -26.83 -1.23 -12.52
C GLY A 85 -26.88 -2.67 -12.00
N GLY A 86 -28.01 -3.10 -11.45
CA GLY A 86 -28.10 -4.35 -10.70
C GLY A 86 -27.93 -5.63 -11.53
N GLY A 87 -27.00 -6.50 -11.12
CA GLY A 87 -26.94 -7.89 -11.61
C GLY A 87 -25.59 -8.59 -11.38
N SER A 88 -25.61 -9.69 -10.62
CA SER A 88 -24.56 -10.72 -10.51
C SER A 88 -23.11 -10.27 -10.24
N ILE A 89 -22.65 -10.45 -9.00
CA ILE A 89 -21.21 -10.47 -8.68
C ILE A 89 -20.50 -11.54 -9.52
N ARG A 90 -19.45 -11.16 -10.25
CA ARG A 90 -18.45 -12.09 -10.79
C ARG A 90 -17.25 -12.16 -9.85
N VAL A 91 -16.89 -13.38 -9.44
CA VAL A 91 -15.66 -13.65 -8.69
C VAL A 91 -14.60 -14.14 -9.67
N GLU A 92 -13.62 -13.31 -9.99
CA GLU A 92 -12.44 -13.74 -10.75
C GLU A 92 -11.28 -14.01 -9.76
N GLY A 93 -11.01 -15.30 -9.55
CA GLY A 93 -10.05 -15.80 -8.56
C GLY A 93 -8.60 -15.59 -8.97
N THR A 94 -7.71 -15.45 -7.98
CA THR A 94 -6.27 -15.31 -8.22
C THR A 94 -5.61 -16.66 -8.45
N ALA A 95 -5.02 -16.85 -9.64
CA ALA A 95 -3.94 -17.80 -9.92
C ALA A 95 -3.03 -17.16 -10.98
N GLY A 96 -1.71 -17.30 -10.85
CA GLY A 96 -0.76 -16.60 -11.71
C GLY A 96 -0.57 -17.26 -13.08
N GLU A 97 -0.34 -16.45 -14.11
CA GLU A 97 0.16 -16.92 -15.41
C GLU A 97 1.52 -16.29 -15.72
N THR A 98 2.56 -17.13 -15.80
CA THR A 98 3.84 -16.75 -16.40
C THR A 98 3.86 -17.10 -17.88
N SER A 99 4.08 -16.08 -18.71
CA SER A 99 4.67 -16.16 -20.06
C SER A 99 4.26 -17.30 -21.00
N ALA A 100 3.15 -17.06 -21.71
CA ALA A 100 2.96 -17.40 -23.13
C ALA A 100 3.10 -18.87 -23.62
N SER A 101 1.96 -19.46 -23.99
CA SER A 101 1.86 -20.19 -25.26
C SER A 101 0.46 -20.10 -25.86
N ARG A 102 0.35 -20.31 -27.18
CA ARG A 102 -0.92 -20.24 -27.91
C ARG A 102 -1.64 -21.58 -27.91
N THR A 103 -2.97 -21.55 -27.96
CA THR A 103 -3.74 -22.53 -28.73
C THR A 103 -4.83 -21.77 -29.48
N MET A 104 -4.81 -21.82 -30.81
CA MET A 104 -5.88 -21.27 -31.65
C MET A 104 -6.74 -22.39 -32.20
N SER A 105 -8.06 -22.17 -32.25
CA SER A 105 -8.99 -22.99 -33.04
C SER A 105 -10.14 -22.12 -33.52
N GLY A 106 -10.41 -22.14 -34.83
CA GLY A 106 -11.69 -21.71 -35.41
C GLY A 106 -12.09 -20.23 -35.29
N GLY A 107 -11.27 -19.29 -35.76
CA GLY A 107 -11.71 -17.89 -35.93
C GLY A 107 -10.71 -17.04 -36.72
N SER A 108 -11.14 -16.48 -37.86
CA SER A 108 -10.33 -15.54 -38.63
C SER A 108 -10.57 -14.11 -38.17
N LEU A 109 -9.50 -13.35 -37.93
CA LEU A 109 -9.55 -11.89 -37.85
C LEU A 109 -8.57 -11.29 -38.86
N THR A 110 -9.12 -10.80 -39.97
CA THR A 110 -8.34 -10.13 -41.02
C THR A 110 -8.08 -8.67 -40.62
N LEU A 111 -6.81 -8.30 -40.45
CA LEU A 111 -6.39 -6.89 -40.45
C LEU A 111 -5.65 -6.61 -41.75
N ASN A 112 -6.24 -5.75 -42.58
CA ASN A 112 -5.74 -5.40 -43.91
C ASN A 112 -5.24 -3.95 -43.87
N GLY A 113 -3.95 -3.74 -44.13
CA GLY A 113 -3.30 -2.45 -43.88
C GLY A 113 -1.79 -2.45 -44.12
N GLY A 114 -1.36 -2.85 -45.33
CA GLY A 114 0.04 -2.75 -45.72
C GLY A 114 0.43 -1.31 -46.07
N PHE A 115 1.53 -0.81 -45.50
CA PHE A 115 2.12 0.48 -45.89
C PHE A 115 3.63 0.35 -46.15
N TRP A 116 3.96 -0.30 -47.26
CA TRP A 116 5.31 -0.27 -47.83
C TRP A 116 5.38 0.81 -48.90
N ASN A 117 6.31 1.74 -48.78
CA ASN A 117 6.66 2.63 -49.89
C ASN A 117 8.19 2.65 -50.03
N THR A 118 8.73 1.67 -50.75
CA THR A 118 10.15 1.54 -51.06
C THR A 118 10.56 2.61 -52.07
N LEU A 119 11.30 3.63 -51.62
CA LEU A 119 11.98 4.54 -52.54
C LEU A 119 13.08 3.78 -53.30
N ALA A 120 13.07 3.90 -54.62
CA ALA A 120 14.01 3.19 -55.49
C ALA A 120 15.44 3.76 -55.36
N ALA A 121 16.44 2.91 -55.49
CA ALA A 121 17.84 3.32 -55.50
C ALA A 121 18.15 4.13 -56.78
N ALA A 122 18.58 5.38 -56.61
CA ALA A 122 19.11 6.19 -57.70
C ALA A 122 20.55 5.74 -58.04
N ALA A 123 20.90 5.75 -59.32
CA ALA A 123 22.19 5.22 -59.79
C ALA A 123 23.38 6.13 -59.45
N THR A 124 24.50 5.52 -59.06
CA THR A 124 25.77 6.20 -58.79
C THR A 124 26.38 6.79 -60.08
N PRO A 125 26.68 8.10 -60.15
CA PRO A 125 27.42 8.67 -61.26
C PRO A 125 28.93 8.35 -61.16
N THR A 126 29.52 7.86 -62.24
CA THR A 126 30.97 7.60 -62.34
C THR A 126 31.76 8.92 -62.42
N PRO A 127 32.83 9.12 -61.62
CA PRO A 127 33.68 10.29 -61.76
C PRO A 127 34.52 10.20 -63.06
N THR A 128 34.38 11.21 -63.93
CA THR A 128 35.20 11.36 -65.14
C THR A 128 36.48 12.13 -64.83
N SER A 129 37.61 11.69 -65.40
CA SER A 129 38.90 12.38 -65.25
C SER A 129 38.90 13.75 -65.96
N THR A 130 39.46 14.76 -65.29
CA THR A 130 39.58 16.15 -65.75
C THR A 130 41.02 16.63 -65.46
N PRO A 131 41.69 17.39 -66.35
CA PRO A 131 43.15 17.45 -66.39
C PRO A 131 43.82 18.36 -65.35
N THR A 132 45.09 18.06 -65.09
CA THR A 132 45.99 18.78 -64.17
C THR A 132 46.26 20.22 -64.61
N PRO A 133 46.01 21.24 -63.77
CA PRO A 133 46.46 22.61 -64.01
C PRO A 133 47.95 22.79 -63.68
N THR A 134 48.65 23.63 -64.45
CA THR A 134 50.08 23.94 -64.26
C THR A 134 50.30 24.88 -63.06
N ALA A 135 51.42 24.72 -62.36
CA ALA A 135 51.79 25.55 -61.22
C ALA A 135 51.99 27.04 -61.61
N THR A 136 51.44 27.93 -60.80
CA THR A 136 51.61 29.40 -60.87
C THR A 136 52.32 29.87 -59.58
N PRO A 137 53.29 30.81 -59.63
CA PRO A 137 54.13 31.13 -58.48
C PRO A 137 53.38 31.80 -57.32
N THR A 138 53.77 31.42 -56.10
CA THR A 138 53.17 31.87 -54.83
C THR A 138 53.50 33.34 -54.50
N PRO A 139 52.50 34.21 -54.24
CA PRO A 139 52.74 35.52 -53.64
C PRO A 139 52.99 35.42 -52.12
N THR A 140 53.88 36.27 -51.61
CA THR A 140 54.26 36.34 -50.19
C THR A 140 53.06 36.63 -49.28
N PRO A 141 52.90 35.93 -48.13
CA PRO A 141 51.76 36.16 -47.23
C PRO A 141 51.83 37.52 -46.51
N THR A 142 50.74 38.27 -46.59
CA THR A 142 50.42 39.39 -45.68
C THR A 142 50.02 38.82 -44.31
N PRO A 143 50.40 39.44 -43.17
CA PRO A 143 49.99 38.95 -41.85
C PRO A 143 48.48 39.06 -41.64
N THR A 144 47.79 37.91 -41.65
CA THR A 144 46.38 37.80 -41.28
C THR A 144 46.20 38.16 -39.81
N THR A 145 45.24 39.04 -39.51
CA THR A 145 44.82 39.30 -38.12
C THR A 145 44.25 38.04 -37.51
N THR A 146 44.84 37.55 -36.42
CA THR A 146 44.33 36.40 -35.65
C THR A 146 42.86 36.61 -35.33
N PRO A 147 41.94 35.68 -35.67
CA PRO A 147 40.55 35.81 -35.28
C PRO A 147 40.45 35.79 -33.75
N THR A 148 39.82 36.81 -33.16
CA THR A 148 39.44 36.79 -31.75
C THR A 148 38.64 35.51 -31.49
N PRO A 149 38.99 34.70 -30.47
CA PRO A 149 38.26 33.47 -30.21
C PRO A 149 36.81 33.82 -29.87
N THR A 150 35.87 33.30 -30.68
CA THR A 150 34.44 33.35 -30.34
C THR A 150 34.29 32.76 -28.94
N PRO A 151 33.68 33.48 -27.98
CA PRO A 151 33.51 32.95 -26.63
C PRO A 151 32.67 31.67 -26.72
N THR A 152 33.26 30.55 -26.31
CA THR A 152 32.52 29.30 -26.13
C THR A 152 31.31 29.60 -25.23
N PRO A 153 30.07 29.33 -25.66
CA PRO A 153 28.91 29.68 -24.86
C PRO A 153 28.99 28.93 -23.53
N THR A 154 29.06 29.68 -22.43
CA THR A 154 29.03 29.11 -21.08
C THR A 154 27.78 28.23 -20.98
N PRO A 155 27.92 26.92 -20.69
CA PRO A 155 26.77 26.01 -20.71
C PRO A 155 25.77 26.47 -19.65
N THR A 156 24.54 26.78 -20.07
CA THR A 156 23.47 27.22 -19.17
C THR A 156 23.27 26.16 -18.09
N PRO A 157 23.50 26.47 -16.79
CA PRO A 157 23.42 25.48 -15.73
C PRO A 157 22.08 24.75 -15.75
N ASN A 158 22.10 23.41 -15.75
CA ASN A 158 20.88 22.61 -15.61
C ASN A 158 20.46 22.60 -14.14
N VAL A 159 19.43 23.38 -13.81
CA VAL A 159 19.05 23.75 -12.45
C VAL A 159 17.61 23.30 -12.16
N VAL A 160 17.38 22.74 -10.97
CA VAL A 160 16.05 22.40 -10.45
C VAL A 160 15.69 23.24 -9.23
N GLN A 161 14.51 23.85 -9.23
CA GLN A 161 14.03 24.75 -8.17
C GLN A 161 12.50 24.84 -8.17
N PHE A 162 11.89 25.26 -7.06
CA PHE A 162 10.46 25.55 -7.02
C PHE A 162 10.09 26.72 -7.95
N SER A 163 8.85 26.71 -8.47
CA SER A 163 8.33 27.79 -9.32
C SER A 163 8.00 29.07 -8.55
N SER A 164 7.79 28.96 -7.24
CA SER A 164 7.56 30.06 -6.30
C SER A 164 8.31 29.79 -4.99
N SER A 165 8.65 30.84 -4.26
CA SER A 165 9.16 30.74 -2.87
C SER A 165 8.04 30.58 -1.83
N ASN A 166 6.81 30.92 -2.21
CA ASN A 166 5.63 30.90 -1.33
C ASN A 166 4.44 30.28 -2.05
N TYR A 167 3.68 29.45 -1.34
CA TYR A 167 2.38 28.93 -1.76
C TYR A 167 1.36 29.22 -0.66
N GLY A 168 0.08 29.33 -1.02
CA GLY A 168 -1.01 29.56 -0.08
C GLY A 168 -2.19 28.65 -0.42
N VAL A 169 -2.85 28.14 0.61
CA VAL A 169 -4.00 27.23 0.53
C VAL A 169 -4.92 27.51 1.71
N VAL A 170 -6.23 27.42 1.52
CA VAL A 170 -7.20 27.54 2.61
C VAL A 170 -7.31 26.19 3.31
N GLU A 171 -7.43 26.23 4.64
CA GLU A 171 -7.76 25.06 5.48
C GLU A 171 -9.02 24.37 4.93
N ALA A 172 -8.93 23.05 4.76
CA ALA A 172 -9.95 22.17 4.22
C ALA A 172 -9.32 20.79 4.01
N CYS A 173 -10.13 19.73 3.94
CA CYS A 173 -9.68 18.46 3.35
C CYS A 173 -9.43 18.62 1.83
N THR A 174 -8.25 19.12 1.46
CA THR A 174 -7.89 19.60 0.12
C THR A 174 -6.42 19.34 -0.22
N THR A 175 -5.91 19.91 -1.33
CA THR A 175 -4.48 19.84 -1.68
C THR A 175 -3.91 21.17 -2.13
N VAL A 176 -2.61 21.37 -1.89
CA VAL A 176 -1.80 22.38 -2.56
C VAL A 176 -0.88 21.71 -3.59
N THR A 177 -0.88 22.23 -4.83
CA THR A 177 0.02 21.74 -5.90
C THR A 177 1.33 22.52 -5.88
N ILE A 178 2.43 21.81 -5.61
CA ILE A 178 3.78 22.37 -5.58
C ILE A 178 4.47 22.05 -6.91
N THR A 179 5.01 23.07 -7.57
CA THR A 179 5.63 22.93 -8.90
C THR A 179 7.14 23.18 -8.83
N VAL A 180 7.90 22.30 -9.48
CA VAL A 180 9.36 22.33 -9.58
C VAL A 180 9.76 22.47 -11.04
N ASN A 181 10.43 23.56 -11.35
CA ASN A 181 10.92 23.88 -12.68
C ASN A 181 12.37 23.41 -12.86
N ARG A 182 12.67 22.93 -14.06
CA ARG A 182 14.00 22.56 -14.53
C ARG A 182 14.41 23.51 -15.65
N ILE A 183 15.48 24.25 -15.43
CA ILE A 183 15.95 25.38 -16.25
C ILE A 183 17.34 25.05 -16.79
N GLY A 184 17.67 25.53 -18.00
CA GLY A 184 18.98 25.28 -18.64
C GLY A 184 18.95 24.07 -19.57
N ASN A 185 20.03 23.27 -19.61
CA ASN A 185 20.10 22.13 -20.52
C ASN A 185 19.23 20.93 -20.06
N THR A 186 18.10 20.73 -20.71
CA THR A 186 17.20 19.59 -20.46
C THR A 186 17.45 18.35 -21.32
N SER A 187 18.53 18.30 -22.13
CA SER A 187 18.74 17.22 -23.12
C SER A 187 18.96 15.81 -22.55
N GLY A 188 19.26 15.68 -21.26
CA GLY A 188 19.35 14.41 -20.53
C GLY A 188 18.26 14.30 -19.46
N ALA A 189 18.11 13.11 -18.85
CA ALA A 189 17.27 12.95 -17.67
C ALA A 189 17.86 13.68 -16.44
N ALA A 190 17.01 13.98 -15.46
CA ALA A 190 17.40 14.50 -14.15
C ALA A 190 16.43 14.01 -13.07
N SER A 191 16.81 14.09 -11.79
CA SER A 191 15.90 13.88 -10.67
C SER A 191 16.21 14.80 -9.49
N VAL A 192 15.24 14.97 -8.60
CA VAL A 192 15.41 15.68 -7.32
C VAL A 192 14.42 15.13 -6.31
N ASP A 193 14.86 14.96 -5.07
CA ASP A 193 13.99 14.55 -3.97
C ASP A 193 13.28 15.77 -3.38
N TYR A 194 12.03 15.61 -2.97
CA TYR A 194 11.28 16.59 -2.18
C TYR A 194 10.87 16.01 -0.83
N PHE A 195 10.76 16.88 0.18
CA PHE A 195 10.15 16.55 1.46
C PHE A 195 9.56 17.79 2.15
N THR A 196 8.43 17.63 2.83
CA THR A 196 7.87 18.62 3.76
C THR A 196 8.62 18.66 5.09
N SER A 197 8.49 19.77 5.82
CA SER A 197 8.96 19.90 7.20
C SER A 197 8.19 21.00 7.94
N ASP A 198 7.75 20.69 9.16
CA ASP A 198 7.00 21.57 10.05
C ASP A 198 7.68 22.93 10.33
N VAL A 199 6.88 23.95 10.64
CA VAL A 199 7.37 25.25 11.14
C VAL A 199 6.45 25.77 12.25
N THR A 200 5.16 25.91 11.95
CA THR A 200 4.09 26.03 12.95
C THR A 200 3.06 24.92 12.70
N ALA A 201 2.61 24.77 11.44
CA ALA A 201 1.89 23.60 10.96
C ALA A 201 2.72 22.32 11.11
N SER A 202 2.02 21.22 11.37
CA SER A 202 2.50 19.90 11.71
C SER A 202 1.98 18.81 10.76
N GLU A 203 2.84 17.85 10.41
CA GLU A 203 2.51 16.72 9.53
C GLU A 203 1.50 15.69 10.12
N ARG A 204 0.98 15.98 11.32
CA ARG A 204 0.04 15.13 12.07
C ARG A 204 -1.36 15.72 12.13
N ARG A 205 -1.50 17.04 12.22
CA ARG A 205 -2.80 17.71 12.35
C ARG A 205 -3.20 18.38 11.05
N ASP A 206 -2.37 19.28 10.56
CA ASP A 206 -2.78 20.38 9.68
C ASP A 206 -2.45 20.06 8.21
N TYR A 207 -1.44 19.22 7.97
CA TYR A 207 -1.13 18.66 6.64
C TYR A 207 -0.64 17.21 6.72
N ILE A 208 -0.47 16.55 5.58
CA ILE A 208 0.13 15.20 5.47
C ILE A 208 1.53 15.30 4.86
N THR A 209 2.53 14.63 5.47
CA THR A 209 3.91 14.58 4.97
C THR A 209 3.94 14.25 3.48
N ALA A 210 4.48 15.12 2.63
CA ALA A 210 4.67 14.84 1.22
C ALA A 210 6.15 14.64 0.93
N ILE A 211 6.52 13.43 0.51
CA ILE A 211 7.91 13.03 0.31
C ILE A 211 8.04 12.13 -0.93
N GLY A 212 9.14 12.25 -1.68
CA GLY A 212 9.40 11.42 -2.84
C GLY A 212 10.43 12.01 -3.80
N THR A 213 10.53 11.47 -5.00
CA THR A 213 11.49 11.90 -6.03
C THR A 213 10.79 12.31 -7.32
N LEU A 214 10.99 13.55 -7.76
CA LEU A 214 10.58 13.99 -9.09
C LEU A 214 11.63 13.54 -10.10
N ARG A 215 11.22 12.69 -11.06
CA ARG A 215 12.08 12.17 -12.13
C ARG A 215 11.70 12.84 -13.45
N PHE A 216 12.61 13.64 -14.01
CA PHE A 216 12.47 14.38 -15.27
C PHE A 216 13.11 13.60 -16.41
N ALA A 217 12.35 13.26 -17.45
CA ALA A 217 12.89 12.74 -18.70
C ALA A 217 13.67 13.81 -19.49
N ALA A 218 14.34 13.39 -20.57
CA ALA A 218 14.97 14.33 -21.50
C ALA A 218 13.90 15.23 -22.14
N GLY A 219 14.14 16.54 -22.12
CA GLY A 219 13.21 17.58 -22.59
C GLY A 219 12.21 18.08 -21.56
N GLU A 220 11.96 17.38 -20.45
CA GLU A 220 11.01 17.84 -19.43
C GLU A 220 11.56 19.02 -18.61
N THR A 221 10.81 20.13 -18.60
CA THR A 221 11.16 21.42 -17.96
C THR A 221 10.38 21.71 -16.67
N SER A 222 9.38 20.92 -16.33
CA SER A 222 8.59 21.11 -15.11
C SER A 222 7.97 19.79 -14.64
N LYS A 223 7.78 19.66 -13.32
CA LYS A 223 7.04 18.58 -12.64
C LYS A 223 6.31 19.17 -11.43
N SER A 224 5.29 18.49 -10.95
CA SER A 224 4.57 18.88 -9.74
C SER A 224 4.28 17.68 -8.85
N PHE A 225 4.10 17.94 -7.56
CA PHE A 225 3.51 17.03 -6.59
C PHE A 225 2.41 17.76 -5.80
N VAL A 226 1.61 17.02 -5.04
CA VAL A 226 0.63 17.59 -4.12
C VAL A 226 1.08 17.40 -2.68
N VAL A 227 0.75 18.36 -1.82
CA VAL A 227 0.68 18.16 -0.37
C VAL A 227 -0.80 18.16 0.00
N LEU A 228 -1.22 17.19 0.81
CA LEU A 228 -2.59 17.12 1.31
C LEU A 228 -2.70 18.01 2.54
N ILE A 229 -3.76 18.81 2.61
CA ILE A 229 -4.12 19.67 3.72
C ILE A 229 -5.29 19.00 4.43
N ASN A 230 -5.31 19.02 5.76
CA ASN A 230 -6.43 18.47 6.51
C ASN A 230 -7.42 19.60 6.86
N ASP A 231 -8.51 19.25 7.52
CA ASP A 231 -9.45 20.18 8.14
C ASP A 231 -9.45 19.87 9.64
N ASP A 232 -9.49 20.89 10.50
CA ASP A 232 -9.83 20.68 11.91
C ASP A 232 -10.82 21.74 12.45
N SER A 233 -10.84 22.01 13.75
CA SER A 233 -11.71 23.03 14.34
C SER A 233 -11.08 23.78 15.52
N TYR A 234 -9.75 23.84 15.54
CA TYR A 234 -8.99 24.70 16.43
C TYR A 234 -8.75 26.05 15.76
N VAL A 235 -9.07 27.14 16.46
CA VAL A 235 -8.82 28.51 15.96
C VAL A 235 -7.36 28.89 16.28
N GLU A 236 -6.47 28.73 15.31
CA GLU A 236 -5.02 28.88 15.51
C GLU A 236 -4.38 30.04 14.74
N GLY A 237 -5.06 30.55 13.69
CA GLY A 237 -4.53 31.54 12.76
C GLY A 237 -3.69 30.91 11.65
N ASN A 238 -3.29 31.73 10.66
CA ASN A 238 -2.49 31.28 9.53
C ASN A 238 -1.19 30.55 9.91
N GLU A 239 -1.17 29.24 9.72
CA GLU A 239 -0.04 28.36 9.98
C GLU A 239 0.90 28.21 8.77
N THR A 240 2.12 27.69 8.99
CA THR A 240 3.12 27.45 7.94
C THR A 240 3.89 26.15 8.06
N PHE A 241 4.25 25.56 6.92
CA PHE A 241 5.27 24.51 6.79
C PHE A 241 6.18 24.80 5.59
N ASN A 242 7.32 24.11 5.49
CA ASN A 242 8.24 24.24 4.35
C ASN A 242 8.20 22.99 3.45
N VAL A 243 8.39 23.20 2.15
CA VAL A 243 8.77 22.16 1.19
C VAL A 243 10.23 22.38 0.76
N ASN A 244 10.99 21.30 0.70
CA ASN A 244 12.45 21.32 0.55
C ASN A 244 12.88 20.42 -0.61
N LEU A 245 13.88 20.84 -1.40
CA LEU A 245 14.53 20.01 -2.42
C LEU A 245 15.90 19.50 -1.97
N ARG A 246 16.23 18.24 -2.24
CA ARG A 246 17.55 17.63 -1.97
C ARG A 246 17.97 16.63 -3.04
N ASN A 247 19.20 16.13 -2.92
CA ASN A 247 19.76 15.02 -3.72
C ASN A 247 19.56 15.16 -5.26
N PRO A 248 19.83 16.31 -5.89
CA PRO A 248 19.65 16.44 -7.33
C PRO A 248 20.62 15.53 -8.09
N SER A 249 20.13 14.89 -9.15
CA SER A 249 20.90 14.08 -10.08
C SER A 249 20.68 14.56 -11.52
N GLY A 250 21.74 14.62 -12.32
CA GLY A 250 21.72 15.23 -13.66
C GLY A 250 21.56 16.76 -13.69
N ALA A 251 21.26 17.39 -12.56
CA ALA A 251 21.04 18.83 -12.37
C ALA A 251 21.67 19.31 -11.04
N THR A 252 21.63 20.61 -10.77
CA THR A 252 21.96 21.21 -9.45
C THR A 252 20.74 21.90 -8.84
N LEU A 253 20.70 22.09 -7.52
CA LEU A 253 19.66 22.92 -6.90
C LEU A 253 19.79 24.39 -7.32
N GLY A 254 18.66 25.07 -7.46
CA GLY A 254 18.56 26.51 -7.75
C GLY A 254 18.03 27.32 -6.57
N ALA A 255 17.38 28.44 -6.87
CA ALA A 255 16.74 29.29 -5.87
C ALA A 255 15.36 29.74 -6.39
N PRO A 256 14.25 29.42 -5.70
CA PRO A 256 14.16 28.75 -4.39
C PRO A 256 14.33 27.21 -4.43
N ALA A 257 15.19 26.66 -3.55
CA ALA A 257 15.27 25.23 -3.24
C ALA A 257 14.52 24.84 -1.95
N ILE A 258 14.04 25.84 -1.21
CA ILE A 258 13.07 25.73 -0.11
C ILE A 258 11.97 26.73 -0.43
N ALA A 259 10.71 26.35 -0.27
CA ALA A 259 9.57 27.23 -0.38
C ALA A 259 8.62 27.02 0.82
N THR A 260 8.00 28.08 1.30
CA THR A 260 7.04 28.03 2.40
C THR A 260 5.63 27.87 1.86
N VAL A 261 4.82 27.04 2.53
CA VAL A 261 3.38 26.95 2.33
C VAL A 261 2.71 27.59 3.53
N THR A 262 1.78 28.51 3.27
CA THR A 262 0.86 29.05 4.29
C THR A 262 -0.48 28.34 4.19
N ILE A 263 -0.90 27.73 5.29
CA ILE A 263 -2.29 27.31 5.49
C ILE A 263 -3.06 28.55 5.99
N ILE A 264 -4.26 28.76 5.47
CA ILE A 264 -5.12 29.89 5.80
C ILE A 264 -6.33 29.33 6.53
N ASP A 265 -6.23 29.36 7.87
CA ASP A 265 -7.30 29.15 8.87
C ASP A 265 -8.63 29.78 8.42
N ASN A 266 -9.75 29.12 8.68
CA ASN A 266 -11.05 29.61 8.22
C ASN A 266 -11.50 30.83 9.04
N ALA A 267 -12.40 31.62 8.45
CA ALA A 267 -12.96 32.79 9.14
C ALA A 267 -13.86 32.44 10.35
N SER A 268 -14.21 31.16 10.56
CA SER A 268 -15.01 30.68 11.69
C SER A 268 -15.03 29.14 11.77
N GLU A 269 -14.43 28.58 12.82
CA GLU A 269 -14.44 27.13 13.06
C GLU A 269 -15.73 26.60 13.73
N PRO A 270 -16.13 25.34 13.48
CA PRO A 270 -17.27 24.72 14.14
C PRO A 270 -16.94 24.34 15.59
N THR A 271 -17.91 24.45 16.51
CA THR A 271 -17.70 24.06 17.92
C THR A 271 -17.69 22.53 18.15
N ALA A 272 -17.57 21.74 17.09
CA ALA A 272 -17.54 20.29 17.09
C ALA A 272 -16.30 19.82 16.32
N ASN A 273 -15.88 18.60 16.60
CA ASN A 273 -14.74 17.95 15.95
C ASN A 273 -15.12 17.60 14.50
N VAL A 274 -14.39 18.07 13.48
CA VAL A 274 -14.89 18.01 12.09
C VAL A 274 -15.12 16.60 11.58
N ILE A 275 -14.29 15.63 11.99
CA ILE A 275 -14.47 14.23 11.60
C ILE A 275 -15.72 13.57 12.22
N ASP A 276 -16.58 14.28 12.97
CA ASP A 276 -17.93 13.80 13.25
C ASP A 276 -18.86 13.90 12.02
N ASP A 277 -18.60 14.83 11.09
CA ASP A 277 -19.30 14.84 9.79
C ASP A 277 -18.85 13.65 8.90
N PRO A 278 -19.76 12.98 8.18
CA PRO A 278 -19.42 11.91 7.25
C PRO A 278 -18.50 12.32 6.09
N SER A 279 -18.56 13.57 5.62
CA SER A 279 -17.71 14.08 4.53
C SER A 279 -16.26 14.09 4.96
N ASP A 280 -15.96 14.77 6.07
CA ASP A 280 -14.59 15.08 6.46
C ASP A 280 -13.95 13.85 7.11
N PHE A 281 -14.75 13.03 7.81
CA PHE A 281 -14.36 11.67 8.19
C PHE A 281 -13.92 10.82 6.99
N VAL A 282 -14.68 10.81 5.89
CA VAL A 282 -14.34 10.03 4.69
C VAL A 282 -13.14 10.63 3.98
N CYS A 283 -13.11 11.94 3.78
CA CYS A 283 -12.01 12.62 3.10
C CYS A 283 -10.68 12.44 3.85
N GLN A 284 -10.69 12.54 5.19
CA GLN A 284 -9.53 12.25 6.01
C GLN A 284 -9.07 10.79 5.92
N HIS A 285 -9.95 9.82 5.63
CA HIS A 285 -9.52 8.44 5.36
C HIS A 285 -8.82 8.30 3.99
N TYR A 286 -9.23 9.05 2.97
CA TYR A 286 -8.46 9.11 1.72
C TYR A 286 -7.07 9.74 1.94
N HIS A 287 -6.97 10.77 2.79
CA HIS A 287 -5.69 11.38 3.17
C HIS A 287 -4.82 10.42 4.00
N ASP A 288 -5.37 9.85 5.08
CA ASP A 288 -4.64 9.01 6.04
C ASP A 288 -4.20 7.66 5.46
N PHE A 289 -4.95 7.07 4.52
CA PHE A 289 -4.71 5.71 4.03
C PHE A 289 -4.31 5.61 2.56
N LEU A 290 -4.79 6.51 1.69
CA LEU A 290 -4.59 6.41 0.24
C LEU A 290 -3.71 7.54 -0.32
N ASN A 291 -3.29 8.49 0.53
CA ASN A 291 -2.40 9.61 0.20
C ASN A 291 -2.86 10.40 -1.05
N ARG A 292 -4.16 10.68 -1.11
CA ARG A 292 -4.83 11.44 -2.18
C ARG A 292 -6.15 12.01 -1.66
N THR A 293 -6.69 13.02 -2.33
CA THR A 293 -8.12 13.37 -2.16
C THR A 293 -9.03 12.29 -2.75
N PRO A 294 -10.29 12.20 -2.29
CA PRO A 294 -11.29 11.38 -2.93
C PRO A 294 -11.67 11.91 -4.32
N ASP A 295 -12.07 11.01 -5.20
CA ASP A 295 -12.93 11.33 -6.34
C ASP A 295 -14.39 11.49 -5.89
N ALA A 296 -15.21 12.20 -6.67
CA ALA A 296 -16.57 12.55 -6.27
C ALA A 296 -17.49 11.32 -6.07
N ASP A 297 -17.32 10.27 -6.88
CA ASP A 297 -18.10 9.03 -6.76
C ASP A 297 -17.70 8.22 -5.53
N GLY A 298 -16.39 8.13 -5.24
CA GLY A 298 -15.85 7.50 -4.03
C GLY A 298 -16.26 8.21 -2.74
N LEU A 299 -16.17 9.55 -2.72
CA LEU A 299 -16.66 10.37 -1.60
C LEU A 299 -18.15 10.13 -1.35
N ALA A 300 -18.97 10.28 -2.40
CA ALA A 300 -20.41 10.08 -2.30
C ALA A 300 -20.77 8.64 -1.88
N PHE A 301 -20.08 7.62 -2.41
CA PHE A 301 -20.30 6.22 -2.02
C PHE A 301 -20.06 6.00 -0.52
N TRP A 302 -18.94 6.48 0.01
CA TRP A 302 -18.58 6.26 1.41
C TRP A 302 -19.39 7.11 2.39
N ILE A 303 -19.71 8.38 2.06
CA ILE A 303 -20.67 9.19 2.81
C ILE A 303 -22.01 8.47 2.90
N ASN A 304 -22.53 7.97 1.78
CA ASN A 304 -23.81 7.26 1.73
C ASN A 304 -23.83 5.96 2.56
N GLN A 305 -22.67 5.32 2.78
CA GLN A 305 -22.61 4.21 3.73
C GLN A 305 -22.97 4.66 5.15
N ILE A 306 -22.52 5.84 5.59
CA ILE A 306 -22.76 6.36 6.94
C ILE A 306 -24.16 7.01 7.04
N THR A 307 -24.51 7.90 6.11
CA THR A 307 -25.78 8.66 6.15
C THR A 307 -27.01 7.77 5.94
N SER A 308 -26.86 6.58 5.34
CA SER A 308 -27.94 5.58 5.21
C SER A 308 -28.58 5.16 6.56
N CYS A 309 -27.90 5.38 7.69
CA CYS A 309 -28.43 5.15 9.04
C CYS A 309 -29.39 6.21 9.55
N GLY A 310 -29.45 7.40 8.93
CA GLY A 310 -30.17 8.55 9.45
C GLY A 310 -29.71 8.91 10.87
N ALA A 311 -30.63 8.92 11.83
CA ALA A 311 -30.36 9.29 13.22
C ALA A 311 -29.89 8.14 14.13
N ASP A 312 -29.88 6.87 13.67
CA ASP A 312 -29.48 5.73 14.50
C ASP A 312 -27.96 5.72 14.77
N GLN A 313 -27.58 6.16 15.97
CA GLN A 313 -26.19 6.24 16.42
C GLN A 313 -25.49 4.88 16.50
N THR A 314 -26.23 3.78 16.69
CA THR A 314 -25.67 2.42 16.70
C THR A 314 -25.29 2.00 15.29
N CYS A 315 -26.18 2.26 14.33
CA CYS A 315 -25.92 2.07 12.91
C CYS A 315 -24.77 2.98 12.44
N VAL A 316 -24.78 4.27 12.77
CA VAL A 316 -23.72 5.23 12.40
C VAL A 316 -22.35 4.79 12.95
N GLN A 317 -22.28 4.37 14.22
CA GLN A 317 -21.04 3.84 14.80
C GLN A 317 -20.53 2.61 14.03
N LEU A 318 -21.41 1.62 13.76
CA LEU A 318 -21.04 0.41 13.03
C LEU A 318 -20.63 0.71 11.57
N LYS A 319 -21.31 1.64 10.91
CA LYS A 319 -20.95 2.09 9.56
C LYS A 319 -19.60 2.80 9.56
N ARG A 320 -19.34 3.74 10.46
CA ARG A 320 -18.02 4.41 10.59
C ARG A 320 -16.91 3.37 10.80
N ILE A 321 -17.09 2.41 11.71
CA ILE A 321 -16.14 1.28 11.92
C ILE A 321 -15.89 0.47 10.64
N ASN A 322 -16.93 0.16 9.87
CA ASN A 322 -16.80 -0.64 8.65
C ASN A 322 -16.20 0.15 7.47
N VAL A 323 -16.54 1.44 7.34
CA VAL A 323 -15.93 2.36 6.36
C VAL A 323 -14.45 2.53 6.68
N SER A 324 -14.09 2.78 7.94
CA SER A 324 -12.70 2.81 8.40
C SER A 324 -11.92 1.53 8.06
N ALA A 325 -12.47 0.36 8.37
CA ALA A 325 -11.84 -0.91 8.04
C ALA A 325 -11.69 -1.15 6.53
N ALA A 326 -12.60 -0.62 5.70
CA ALA A 326 -12.57 -0.80 4.25
C ALA A 326 -11.33 -0.20 3.58
N TYR A 327 -10.72 0.85 4.12
CA TYR A 327 -9.47 1.42 3.60
C TYR A 327 -8.30 0.45 3.80
N PHE A 328 -8.13 -0.10 5.01
CA PHE A 328 -7.15 -1.13 5.31
C PHE A 328 -7.35 -2.42 4.50
N LEU A 329 -8.62 -2.81 4.29
CA LEU A 329 -9.02 -3.98 3.51
C LEU A 329 -9.02 -3.70 1.99
N SER A 330 -8.71 -2.48 1.55
CA SER A 330 -8.75 -2.12 0.13
C SER A 330 -7.62 -2.79 -0.67
N ILE A 331 -7.88 -3.10 -1.94
CA ILE A 331 -6.81 -3.57 -2.86
C ILE A 331 -5.65 -2.57 -2.90
N GLU A 332 -5.95 -1.26 -2.90
CA GLU A 332 -4.97 -0.18 -2.92
C GLU A 332 -4.00 -0.31 -1.72
N PHE A 333 -4.53 -0.35 -0.50
CA PHE A 333 -3.73 -0.42 0.74
C PHE A 333 -3.08 -1.79 1.00
N GLN A 334 -3.73 -2.90 0.63
CA GLN A 334 -3.13 -4.24 0.76
C GLN A 334 -1.90 -4.43 -0.15
N GLN A 335 -1.83 -3.67 -1.25
CA GLN A 335 -0.76 -3.75 -2.24
C GLN A 335 0.29 -2.62 -2.10
N THR A 336 0.01 -1.56 -1.33
CA THR A 336 0.99 -0.57 -0.86
C THR A 336 1.41 -0.85 0.58
N GLY A 337 0.62 -0.44 1.58
CA GLY A 337 0.90 -0.50 3.01
C GLY A 337 1.35 -1.87 3.52
N TYR A 338 0.55 -2.91 3.29
CA TYR A 338 0.93 -4.25 3.74
C TYR A 338 2.06 -4.87 2.90
N LEU A 339 2.36 -4.37 1.69
CA LEU A 339 3.52 -4.82 0.93
C LEU A 339 4.82 -4.22 1.49
N VAL A 340 4.82 -2.95 1.88
CA VAL A 340 5.98 -2.32 2.54
C VAL A 340 6.32 -3.05 3.85
N GLU A 341 5.32 -3.33 4.70
CA GLU A 341 5.50 -4.08 5.95
C GLU A 341 6.15 -5.45 5.70
N ARG A 342 5.62 -6.23 4.76
CA ARG A 342 6.19 -7.54 4.41
C ARG A 342 7.56 -7.44 3.78
N ILE A 343 7.83 -6.48 2.89
CA ILE A 343 9.17 -6.27 2.32
C ILE A 343 10.19 -5.98 3.42
N TYR A 344 9.84 -5.17 4.41
CA TYR A 344 10.67 -4.92 5.58
C TYR A 344 10.91 -6.19 6.42
N LYS A 345 9.87 -7.00 6.67
CA LYS A 345 10.01 -8.26 7.40
C LYS A 345 10.88 -9.28 6.65
N VAL A 346 10.70 -9.44 5.35
CA VAL A 346 11.52 -10.33 4.52
C VAL A 346 12.99 -9.87 4.49
N ALA A 347 13.22 -8.55 4.48
CA ALA A 347 14.55 -7.98 4.47
C ALA A 347 15.30 -8.11 5.81
N TYR A 348 14.62 -7.97 6.96
CA TYR A 348 15.29 -7.78 8.25
C TYR A 348 14.73 -8.62 9.42
N GLY A 349 13.70 -9.45 9.19
CA GLY A 349 13.00 -10.20 10.23
C GLY A 349 12.04 -9.35 11.06
N ASP A 350 11.67 -9.84 12.24
CA ASP A 350 11.00 -9.04 13.27
C ASP A 350 12.03 -8.28 14.13
N ALA A 351 11.65 -7.11 14.63
CA ALA A 351 12.38 -6.42 15.69
C ALA A 351 11.97 -6.95 17.08
N SER A 352 12.84 -6.78 18.07
CA SER A 352 12.51 -7.05 19.48
C SER A 352 12.04 -5.78 20.17
N GLY A 353 10.85 -5.81 20.76
CA GLY A 353 10.30 -4.77 21.61
C GLY A 353 10.06 -5.27 23.04
N THR A 354 9.97 -4.37 24.00
CA THR A 354 9.43 -4.69 25.33
C THR A 354 7.90 -4.68 25.32
N SER A 355 7.28 -5.52 26.15
CA SER A 355 5.87 -5.41 26.54
C SER A 355 5.73 -5.70 28.02
N THR A 356 4.75 -5.09 28.68
CA THR A 356 4.36 -5.35 30.07
C THR A 356 2.95 -5.97 30.16
N PHE A 357 2.34 -6.35 29.03
CA PHE A 357 1.04 -7.01 29.01
C PHE A 357 1.05 -8.34 29.78
N GLY A 358 0.34 -8.40 30.90
CA GLY A 358 0.34 -9.54 31.83
C GLY A 358 1.62 -9.67 32.66
N SER A 359 2.80 -9.60 32.02
CA SER A 359 4.11 -9.51 32.67
C SER A 359 5.16 -8.91 31.72
N ALA A 360 6.27 -8.42 32.29
CA ALA A 360 7.37 -7.83 31.52
C ALA A 360 8.12 -8.89 30.70
N HIS A 361 8.12 -8.76 29.37
CA HIS A 361 8.75 -9.70 28.45
C HIS A 361 9.26 -9.02 27.15
N GLN A 362 9.92 -9.80 26.29
CA GLN A 362 10.34 -9.39 24.94
C GLN A 362 9.33 -9.92 23.91
N LEU A 363 8.92 -9.05 23.00
CA LEU A 363 7.91 -9.29 21.98
C LEU A 363 8.51 -9.11 20.58
N ALA A 364 8.26 -10.06 19.68
CA ALA A 364 8.60 -9.93 18.27
C ALA A 364 7.59 -9.00 17.57
N VAL A 365 8.04 -7.83 17.10
CA VAL A 365 7.21 -6.78 16.50
C VAL A 365 7.68 -6.48 15.06
N PRO A 366 6.81 -5.96 14.18
CA PRO A 366 7.21 -5.55 12.84
C PRO A 366 8.40 -4.59 12.87
N VAL A 367 9.32 -4.73 11.91
CA VAL A 367 10.62 -4.04 11.90
C VAL A 367 10.59 -2.66 11.22
N VAL A 368 9.57 -2.39 10.40
CA VAL A 368 9.34 -1.08 9.75
C VAL A 368 8.88 -0.03 10.76
N ARG A 369 9.34 1.22 10.62
CA ARG A 369 8.92 2.36 11.46
C ARG A 369 8.16 3.39 10.61
N PHE A 370 7.38 4.26 11.23
CA PHE A 370 6.46 5.18 10.54
C PHE A 370 7.15 6.04 9.47
N ASN A 371 8.34 6.55 9.79
CA ASN A 371 9.20 7.34 8.90
C ASN A 371 9.88 6.53 7.77
N GLU A 372 9.92 5.20 7.86
CA GLU A 372 10.27 4.31 6.75
C GLU A 372 9.04 3.93 5.92
N PHE A 373 7.91 3.70 6.59
CA PHE A 373 6.65 3.27 5.99
C PHE A 373 6.01 4.32 5.07
N LEU A 374 5.96 5.58 5.50
CA LEU A 374 5.25 6.63 4.79
C LEU A 374 5.84 6.96 3.40
N PRO A 375 7.15 7.22 3.22
CA PRO A 375 7.72 7.42 1.88
C PRO A 375 7.57 6.20 0.98
N ASP A 376 7.83 4.99 1.51
CA ASP A 376 7.78 3.75 0.73
C ASP A 376 6.36 3.43 0.24
N THR A 377 5.33 3.75 1.03
CA THR A 377 3.93 3.59 0.60
C THR A 377 3.49 4.64 -0.41
N GLN A 378 3.96 5.89 -0.28
CA GLN A 378 3.73 6.94 -1.28
C GLN A 378 4.40 6.60 -2.63
N GLU A 379 5.59 5.98 -2.63
CA GLU A 379 6.23 5.52 -3.86
C GLU A 379 5.42 4.42 -4.57
N ILE A 380 5.06 3.33 -3.87
CA ILE A 380 4.28 2.24 -4.49
C ILE A 380 2.90 2.76 -4.95
N GLY A 381 2.27 3.64 -4.17
CA GLY A 381 0.97 4.23 -4.48
C GLY A 381 0.97 5.29 -5.58
N GLN A 382 2.12 5.74 -6.08
CA GLN A 382 2.22 6.95 -6.90
C GLN A 382 1.31 6.92 -8.16
N GLY A 383 0.24 7.70 -8.12
CA GLY A 383 -0.77 7.83 -9.18
C GLY A 383 -1.65 6.59 -9.40
N VAL A 384 -1.65 5.63 -8.48
CA VAL A 384 -2.52 4.44 -8.52
C VAL A 384 -3.89 4.80 -7.96
N VAL A 385 -4.95 4.59 -8.75
CA VAL A 385 -6.35 4.66 -8.29
C VAL A 385 -7.08 3.42 -8.82
N VAL A 386 -7.57 2.57 -7.93
CA VAL A 386 -8.14 1.27 -8.32
C VAL A 386 -9.37 1.45 -9.23
N ASN A 387 -9.39 0.71 -10.34
CA ASN A 387 -10.37 0.77 -11.44
C ASN A 387 -10.28 2.00 -12.37
N VAL A 388 -9.28 2.88 -12.21
CA VAL A 388 -9.06 4.01 -13.13
C VAL A 388 -7.88 3.74 -14.06
N GLY A 389 -8.04 4.03 -15.36
CA GLY A 389 -6.97 3.92 -16.36
C GLY A 389 -6.37 2.51 -16.44
N ASN A 390 -5.03 2.43 -16.37
CA ASN A 390 -4.27 1.17 -16.38
C ASN A 390 -3.56 0.95 -15.03
N TRP A 391 -4.29 1.15 -13.93
CA TRP A 391 -3.76 1.15 -12.56
C TRP A 391 -3.02 -0.14 -12.19
N GLN A 392 -3.39 -1.31 -12.73
CA GLN A 392 -2.69 -2.57 -12.45
C GLN A 392 -1.25 -2.53 -12.94
N GLN A 393 -1.04 -2.07 -14.18
CA GLN A 393 0.31 -1.93 -14.75
C GLN A 393 1.11 -0.84 -14.04
N GLN A 394 0.46 0.26 -13.64
CA GLN A 394 1.13 1.33 -12.91
C GLN A 394 1.57 0.87 -11.51
N LEU A 395 0.68 0.22 -10.75
CA LEU A 395 1.00 -0.38 -9.46
C LEU A 395 2.13 -1.41 -9.58
N GLU A 396 2.09 -2.28 -10.59
CA GLU A 396 3.15 -3.26 -10.83
C GLU A 396 4.49 -2.61 -11.20
N ASN A 397 4.48 -1.56 -12.05
CA ASN A 397 5.68 -0.78 -12.36
C ASN A 397 6.25 -0.12 -11.10
N ASN A 398 5.40 0.49 -10.26
CA ASN A 398 5.82 1.13 -9.01
C ASN A 398 6.43 0.12 -8.04
N LYS A 399 5.81 -1.07 -7.87
CA LYS A 399 6.38 -2.17 -7.09
C LYS A 399 7.74 -2.63 -7.60
N GLN A 400 7.93 -2.73 -8.92
CA GLN A 400 9.22 -3.10 -9.51
C GLN A 400 10.30 -2.03 -9.27
N ALA A 401 9.95 -0.75 -9.42
CA ALA A 401 10.84 0.37 -9.13
C ALA A 401 11.24 0.41 -7.65
N PHE A 402 10.26 0.36 -6.75
CA PHE A 402 10.47 0.33 -5.30
C PHE A 402 11.35 -0.85 -4.88
N ALA A 403 11.04 -2.08 -5.31
CA ALA A 403 11.83 -3.25 -4.93
C ALA A 403 13.27 -3.19 -5.50
N LEU A 404 13.47 -2.60 -6.67
CA LEU A 404 14.79 -2.38 -7.27
C LEU A 404 15.60 -1.33 -6.47
N GLU A 405 14.98 -0.25 -6.01
CA GLU A 405 15.66 0.76 -5.17
C GLU A 405 15.93 0.22 -3.77
N PHE A 406 14.96 -0.46 -3.17
CA PHE A 406 15.04 -1.01 -1.81
C PHE A 406 16.24 -1.94 -1.63
N VAL A 407 16.52 -2.83 -2.60
CA VAL A 407 17.67 -3.74 -2.54
C VAL A 407 19.04 -3.07 -2.74
N GLN A 408 19.06 -1.79 -3.12
CA GLN A 408 20.26 -0.95 -3.20
C GLN A 408 20.48 -0.11 -1.93
N ARG A 409 19.48 -0.01 -1.04
CA ARG A 409 19.60 0.73 0.24
C ARG A 409 20.70 0.12 1.10
N SER A 410 21.51 0.96 1.74
CA SER A 410 22.70 0.55 2.50
C SER A 410 22.41 -0.52 3.57
N ARG A 411 21.26 -0.42 4.24
CA ARG A 411 20.73 -1.39 5.22
C ARG A 411 20.56 -2.79 4.60
N PHE A 412 20.02 -2.88 3.38
CA PHE A 412 19.83 -4.14 2.64
C PHE A 412 21.14 -4.71 2.10
N THR A 413 22.02 -3.87 1.55
CA THR A 413 23.34 -4.32 1.05
C THR A 413 24.25 -4.79 2.17
N SER A 414 24.07 -4.27 3.39
CA SER A 414 24.79 -4.71 4.60
C SER A 414 24.23 -6.02 5.17
N ALA A 415 22.92 -6.23 5.09
CA ALA A 415 22.26 -7.47 5.52
C ALA A 415 22.56 -8.65 4.57
N PHE A 416 22.62 -8.40 3.26
CA PHE A 416 22.84 -9.44 2.24
C PHE A 416 24.00 -9.09 1.30
N ALA A 417 25.13 -9.76 1.49
CA ALA A 417 26.30 -9.63 0.62
C ALA A 417 26.02 -10.19 -0.79
N THR A 418 26.55 -9.52 -1.82
CA THR A 418 26.45 -9.94 -3.24
C THR A 418 27.22 -11.23 -3.56
N THR A 419 28.02 -11.72 -2.61
CA THR A 419 28.79 -12.98 -2.70
C THR A 419 28.00 -14.21 -2.26
N LEU A 420 26.80 -14.04 -1.71
CA LEU A 420 25.88 -15.15 -1.42
C LEU A 420 25.49 -15.86 -2.73
N THR A 421 25.27 -17.17 -2.67
CA THR A 421 24.61 -17.89 -3.77
C THR A 421 23.11 -17.54 -3.79
N PRO A 422 22.42 -17.61 -4.95
CA PRO A 422 20.97 -17.38 -5.02
C PRO A 422 20.16 -18.21 -4.01
N ALA A 423 20.54 -19.48 -3.81
CA ALA A 423 19.91 -20.35 -2.82
C ALA A 423 20.06 -19.83 -1.38
N LEU A 424 21.27 -19.48 -0.95
CA LEU A 424 21.51 -18.97 0.42
C LEU A 424 20.83 -17.61 0.67
N PHE A 425 20.73 -16.77 -0.35
CA PHE A 425 20.00 -15.51 -0.27
C PHE A 425 18.49 -15.75 -0.12
N VAL A 426 17.89 -16.58 -0.97
CA VAL A 426 16.46 -16.92 -0.90
C VAL A 426 16.11 -17.64 0.40
N ASP A 427 16.96 -18.55 0.88
CA ASP A 427 16.79 -19.20 2.19
C ASP A 427 16.82 -18.19 3.35
N ALA A 428 17.68 -17.17 3.29
CA ALA A 428 17.72 -16.10 4.28
C ALA A 428 16.48 -15.20 4.23
N LEU A 429 15.98 -14.86 3.03
CA LEU A 429 14.72 -14.11 2.86
C LEU A 429 13.52 -14.86 3.47
N PHE A 430 13.37 -16.16 3.19
CA PHE A 430 12.30 -16.98 3.79
C PHE A 430 12.49 -17.19 5.31
N THR A 431 13.74 -17.26 5.79
CA THR A 431 14.04 -17.33 7.23
C THR A 431 13.58 -16.06 7.96
N ASN A 432 13.91 -14.87 7.42
CA ASN A 432 13.45 -13.59 7.95
C ASN A 432 11.92 -13.44 7.90
N ALA A 433 11.31 -13.90 6.80
CA ALA A 433 9.87 -13.92 6.63
C ALA A 433 9.15 -14.81 7.68
N GLY A 434 9.85 -15.76 8.29
CA GLY A 434 9.28 -16.68 9.28
C GLY A 434 8.35 -17.73 8.68
N VAL A 435 8.43 -17.99 7.37
CA VAL A 435 7.57 -18.94 6.64
C VAL A 435 8.39 -20.03 5.94
N THR A 436 7.94 -21.28 6.06
CA THR A 436 8.50 -22.40 5.29
C THR A 436 7.91 -22.38 3.86
N PRO A 437 8.70 -22.14 2.81
CA PRO A 437 8.18 -22.10 1.43
C PRO A 437 7.81 -23.48 0.91
N SER A 438 6.96 -23.54 -0.11
CA SER A 438 6.89 -24.74 -0.95
C SER A 438 8.17 -24.87 -1.79
N ALA A 439 8.45 -26.09 -2.25
CA ALA A 439 9.57 -26.32 -3.17
C ALA A 439 9.40 -25.56 -4.51
N GLY A 440 8.16 -25.21 -4.88
CA GLY A 440 7.87 -24.37 -6.05
C GLY A 440 8.26 -22.91 -5.81
N ASP A 441 7.73 -22.28 -4.75
CA ASP A 441 8.00 -20.87 -4.42
C ASP A 441 9.50 -20.61 -4.23
N ARG A 442 10.16 -21.52 -3.49
CA ARG A 442 11.61 -21.45 -3.27
C ARG A 442 12.40 -21.55 -4.57
N GLN A 443 11.99 -22.40 -5.50
CA GLN A 443 12.68 -22.55 -6.77
C GLN A 443 12.38 -21.37 -7.71
N ALA A 444 11.19 -20.76 -7.66
CA ALA A 444 10.87 -19.56 -8.42
C ALA A 444 11.80 -18.39 -8.03
N ALA A 445 11.88 -18.04 -6.75
CA ALA A 445 12.76 -16.97 -6.27
C ALA A 445 14.27 -17.23 -6.53
N ILE A 446 14.69 -18.50 -6.67
CA ILE A 446 16.05 -18.86 -7.10
C ILE A 446 16.22 -18.67 -8.61
N ASN A 447 15.21 -19.01 -9.42
CA ASN A 447 15.24 -18.88 -10.88
C ASN A 447 15.35 -17.42 -11.35
N GLU A 448 14.97 -16.45 -10.51
CA GLU A 448 15.15 -15.01 -10.80
C GLU A 448 16.61 -14.60 -11.06
N PHE A 449 17.57 -15.40 -10.57
CA PHE A 449 19.01 -15.23 -10.82
C PHE A 449 19.51 -16.03 -12.04
N GLY A 450 18.64 -16.79 -12.71
CA GLY A 450 18.96 -17.61 -13.88
C GLY A 450 20.11 -18.60 -13.62
N SER A 451 21.22 -18.43 -14.32
CA SER A 451 22.44 -19.23 -14.15
C SER A 451 23.54 -18.52 -13.36
N ALA A 452 23.24 -17.44 -12.63
CA ALA A 452 24.22 -16.72 -11.84
C ALA A 452 24.66 -17.56 -10.61
N THR A 453 25.96 -17.54 -10.31
CA THR A 453 26.53 -18.24 -9.15
C THR A 453 26.48 -17.41 -7.86
N ASN A 454 26.12 -16.12 -7.96
CA ASN A 454 26.06 -15.17 -6.85
C ASN A 454 24.91 -14.16 -7.03
N THR A 455 24.70 -13.30 -6.03
CA THR A 455 23.63 -12.29 -6.00
C THR A 455 24.08 -10.88 -6.35
N SER A 456 25.02 -10.72 -7.30
CA SER A 456 25.42 -9.39 -7.80
C SER A 456 24.38 -8.73 -8.74
N ASP A 457 23.45 -9.50 -9.31
CA ASP A 457 22.31 -8.94 -10.06
C ASP A 457 21.30 -8.28 -9.11
N VAL A 458 21.30 -6.94 -9.12
CA VAL A 458 20.42 -6.08 -8.32
C VAL A 458 18.95 -6.28 -8.71
N ALA A 459 18.64 -6.47 -9.98
CA ALA A 459 17.26 -6.65 -10.44
C ALA A 459 16.72 -8.04 -10.03
N ALA A 460 17.55 -9.08 -10.08
CA ALA A 460 17.20 -10.40 -9.55
C ALA A 460 16.94 -10.37 -8.03
N ARG A 461 17.75 -9.62 -7.26
CA ARG A 461 17.49 -9.39 -5.82
C ARG A 461 16.11 -8.74 -5.59
N GLY A 462 15.75 -7.74 -6.39
CA GLY A 462 14.46 -7.04 -6.27
C GLY A 462 13.26 -7.95 -6.57
N ARG A 463 13.36 -8.80 -7.60
CA ARG A 463 12.31 -9.78 -7.95
C ARG A 463 12.18 -10.87 -6.88
N ALA A 464 13.28 -11.51 -6.50
CA ALA A 464 13.28 -12.54 -5.45
C ALA A 464 12.83 -12.02 -4.07
N LEU A 465 13.11 -10.75 -3.72
CA LEU A 465 12.56 -10.09 -2.53
C LEU A 465 11.03 -10.01 -2.60
N ARG A 466 10.46 -9.68 -3.76
CA ARG A 466 9.01 -9.63 -3.97
C ARG A 466 8.35 -11.01 -3.96
N ASP A 467 8.95 -12.03 -4.58
CA ASP A 467 8.41 -13.39 -4.57
C ASP A 467 8.16 -13.92 -3.14
N VAL A 468 9.05 -13.56 -2.22
CA VAL A 468 8.92 -13.89 -0.78
C VAL A 468 7.91 -12.95 -0.10
N ALA A 469 7.96 -11.63 -0.35
CA ALA A 469 7.09 -10.64 0.28
C ALA A 469 5.61 -10.70 -0.18
N GLU A 470 5.35 -11.28 -1.35
CA GLU A 470 4.01 -11.48 -1.91
C GLU A 470 3.53 -12.95 -1.76
N ASN A 471 4.31 -13.80 -1.09
CA ASN A 471 3.95 -15.20 -0.83
C ASN A 471 2.66 -15.32 0.00
N ALA A 472 1.72 -16.16 -0.46
CA ALA A 472 0.38 -16.28 0.14
C ALA A 472 0.37 -16.71 1.62
N SER A 473 1.38 -17.47 2.06
CA SER A 473 1.54 -17.85 3.47
C SER A 473 1.91 -16.64 4.31
N LEU A 474 2.90 -15.84 3.87
CA LEU A 474 3.33 -14.62 4.56
C LEU A 474 2.22 -13.57 4.61
N VAL A 475 1.53 -13.36 3.47
CA VAL A 475 0.37 -12.46 3.37
C VAL A 475 -0.72 -12.84 4.38
N SER A 476 -0.93 -14.14 4.62
CA SER A 476 -1.93 -14.61 5.60
C SER A 476 -1.43 -14.59 7.05
N GLN A 477 -0.11 -14.75 7.28
CA GLN A 477 0.50 -14.77 8.61
C GLN A 477 0.60 -13.37 9.22
N GLU A 478 1.13 -12.40 8.48
CA GLU A 478 1.36 -11.04 9.00
C GLU A 478 0.09 -10.17 8.96
N PHE A 479 -1.01 -10.63 8.34
CA PHE A 479 -2.23 -9.82 8.19
C PHE A 479 -2.70 -9.15 9.49
N ASN A 480 -2.79 -9.88 10.60
CA ASN A 480 -3.21 -9.29 11.88
C ASN A 480 -2.14 -8.35 12.48
N ARG A 481 -0.85 -8.66 12.29
CA ARG A 481 0.27 -7.84 12.79
C ARG A 481 0.33 -6.50 12.07
N ALA A 482 0.24 -6.54 10.74
CA ALA A 482 0.13 -5.37 9.89
C ALA A 482 -1.19 -4.61 10.14
N PHE A 483 -2.35 -5.28 10.22
CA PHE A 483 -3.65 -4.61 10.48
C PHE A 483 -3.63 -3.83 11.81
N VAL A 484 -3.01 -4.36 12.87
CA VAL A 484 -2.78 -3.63 14.13
C VAL A 484 -1.78 -2.48 13.96
N LEU A 485 -0.61 -2.72 13.35
CA LEU A 485 0.41 -1.68 13.13
C LEU A 485 -0.14 -0.47 12.39
N MET A 486 -0.96 -0.70 11.35
CA MET A 486 -1.53 0.38 10.55
C MET A 486 -2.64 1.16 11.25
N GLN A 487 -3.13 0.72 12.42
CA GLN A 487 -3.94 1.61 13.27
C GLN A 487 -3.08 2.75 13.87
N PHE A 488 -1.83 2.45 14.26
CA PHE A 488 -0.90 3.43 14.83
C PHE A 488 -0.30 4.35 13.75
N PHE A 489 0.19 3.79 12.64
CA PHE A 489 0.68 4.60 11.50
C PHE A 489 -0.46 5.40 10.84
N GLY A 490 -1.63 4.77 10.71
CA GLY A 490 -2.86 5.35 10.18
C GLY A 490 -3.36 6.50 11.04
N TYR A 491 -4.15 6.17 12.06
CA TYR A 491 -4.86 7.16 12.87
C TYR A 491 -3.91 8.01 13.73
N LEU A 492 -2.89 7.41 14.33
CA LEU A 492 -2.07 8.07 15.35
C LEU A 492 -0.77 8.71 14.80
N ARG A 493 -0.46 8.53 13.51
CA ARG A 493 0.73 9.10 12.83
C ARG A 493 2.06 8.80 13.57
N ARG A 494 2.17 7.66 14.27
CA ARG A 494 3.34 7.33 15.12
C ARG A 494 3.62 5.83 15.21
N ASN A 495 4.81 5.47 15.69
CA ASN A 495 5.11 4.08 16.07
C ASN A 495 4.35 3.67 17.34
N PRO A 496 4.03 2.37 17.54
CA PRO A 496 3.29 1.91 18.71
C PRO A 496 4.00 2.07 20.06
N ASN A 497 5.28 2.48 20.05
CA ASN A 497 6.14 2.68 21.22
C ASN A 497 6.66 4.13 21.35
N ASP A 498 6.18 5.04 20.49
CA ASP A 498 6.52 6.46 20.57
C ASP A 498 5.82 7.12 21.76
N PRO A 499 6.29 8.28 22.25
CA PRO A 499 5.74 8.96 23.42
C PRO A 499 4.22 9.10 23.40
N GLN A 500 3.62 9.04 24.60
CA GLN A 500 2.25 8.61 24.92
C GLN A 500 2.16 7.10 25.23
N ASP A 501 2.91 6.26 24.52
CA ASP A 501 3.32 4.93 24.99
C ASP A 501 4.81 4.95 25.43
N THR A 502 5.30 3.85 25.99
CA THR A 502 6.73 3.65 26.33
C THR A 502 7.28 2.28 25.95
N ASP A 503 6.42 1.34 25.53
CA ASP A 503 6.74 0.00 25.09
C ASP A 503 5.69 -0.47 24.06
N TYR A 504 5.62 -1.77 23.72
CA TYR A 504 4.65 -2.32 22.76
C TYR A 504 3.40 -2.94 23.42
N THR A 505 3.11 -2.64 24.70
CA THR A 505 1.94 -3.19 25.43
C THR A 505 0.62 -2.90 24.72
N GLY A 506 0.44 -1.67 24.20
CA GLY A 506 -0.75 -1.31 23.42
C GLY A 506 -0.88 -2.13 22.13
N TYR A 507 0.21 -2.30 21.38
CA TYR A 507 0.26 -3.13 20.18
C TYR A 507 -0.06 -4.60 20.47
N GLU A 508 0.52 -5.17 21.54
CA GLU A 508 0.30 -6.56 21.90
C GLU A 508 -1.13 -6.82 22.38
N PHE A 509 -1.69 -5.94 23.22
CA PHE A 509 -3.08 -6.01 23.65
C PHE A 509 -4.04 -6.09 22.44
N TRP A 510 -3.83 -5.21 21.46
CA TRP A 510 -4.66 -5.18 20.25
C TRP A 510 -4.46 -6.39 19.35
N LEU A 511 -3.23 -6.88 19.18
CA LEU A 511 -2.93 -8.11 18.45
C LEU A 511 -3.57 -9.33 19.13
N ASN A 512 -3.48 -9.44 20.44
CA ASN A 512 -4.08 -10.52 21.23
C ASN A 512 -5.62 -10.47 21.15
N LYS A 513 -6.25 -9.29 21.28
CA LYS A 513 -7.71 -9.13 21.15
C LYS A 513 -8.17 -9.45 19.72
N LEU A 514 -7.46 -9.00 18.68
CA LEU A 514 -7.79 -9.29 17.28
C LEU A 514 -7.66 -10.80 16.97
N ASN A 515 -6.62 -11.47 17.48
CA ASN A 515 -6.46 -12.92 17.37
C ASN A 515 -7.58 -13.68 18.10
N GLN A 516 -7.94 -13.27 19.32
CA GLN A 516 -9.03 -13.88 20.11
C GLN A 516 -10.38 -13.87 19.36
N PHE A 517 -10.67 -12.81 18.62
CA PHE A 517 -11.90 -12.68 17.84
C PHE A 517 -11.75 -13.14 16.37
N ASN A 518 -10.77 -13.99 16.05
CA ASN A 518 -10.54 -14.56 14.71
C ASN A 518 -10.45 -13.49 13.60
N SER A 519 -9.67 -12.44 13.85
CA SER A 519 -9.50 -11.27 12.97
C SER A 519 -10.76 -10.39 12.77
N ASN A 520 -11.85 -10.63 13.51
CA ASN A 520 -13.02 -9.77 13.46
C ASN A 520 -12.78 -8.46 14.24
N PHE A 521 -12.43 -7.39 13.52
CA PHE A 521 -12.12 -6.07 14.07
C PHE A 521 -13.31 -5.38 14.77
N VAL A 522 -14.55 -5.75 14.45
CA VAL A 522 -15.77 -5.23 15.11
C VAL A 522 -15.92 -5.85 16.50
N ASN A 523 -15.81 -7.17 16.61
CA ASN A 523 -15.88 -7.90 17.88
C ASN A 523 -14.66 -7.62 18.77
N ALA A 524 -13.49 -7.41 18.16
CA ALA A 524 -12.32 -6.89 18.85
C ALA A 524 -12.45 -5.40 19.23
N GLU A 525 -13.46 -4.68 18.72
CA GLU A 525 -13.67 -3.22 18.87
C GLU A 525 -12.45 -2.36 18.51
N MET A 526 -11.51 -2.88 17.72
CA MET A 526 -10.21 -2.24 17.58
C MET A 526 -10.31 -0.94 16.79
N VAL A 527 -10.83 -1.01 15.56
CA VAL A 527 -11.02 0.16 14.70
C VAL A 527 -11.87 1.23 15.43
N LYS A 528 -12.92 0.81 16.13
CA LYS A 528 -13.74 1.66 17.02
C LYS A 528 -12.89 2.44 18.02
N ALA A 529 -12.04 1.74 18.78
CA ALA A 529 -11.24 2.34 19.84
C ALA A 529 -10.20 3.34 19.30
N PHE A 530 -9.63 3.11 18.12
CA PHE A 530 -8.74 4.08 17.49
C PHE A 530 -9.52 5.30 16.97
N ILE A 531 -10.61 5.12 16.21
CA ILE A 531 -11.37 6.26 15.64
C ILE A 531 -12.18 7.05 16.69
N SER A 532 -12.37 6.50 17.89
CA SER A 532 -12.92 7.21 19.05
C SER A 532 -11.87 7.54 20.12
N SER A 533 -10.58 7.36 19.84
CA SER A 533 -9.53 7.72 20.79
C SER A 533 -9.39 9.23 20.89
N THR A 534 -9.13 9.73 22.11
CA THR A 534 -8.77 11.14 22.33
C THR A 534 -7.57 11.54 21.47
N GLU A 535 -6.59 10.64 21.33
CA GLU A 535 -5.37 10.87 20.55
C GLU A 535 -5.63 11.08 19.04
N TYR A 536 -6.59 10.35 18.46
CA TYR A 536 -6.99 10.55 17.06
C TYR A 536 -7.87 11.80 16.91
N ARG A 537 -8.85 11.99 17.81
CA ARG A 537 -9.79 13.11 17.73
C ARG A 537 -9.12 14.48 17.91
N GLN A 538 -8.10 14.57 18.76
CA GLN A 538 -7.29 15.79 18.95
C GLN A 538 -6.42 16.17 17.74
N ARG A 539 -6.52 15.45 16.62
CA ARG A 539 -6.05 15.92 15.31
C ARG A 539 -7.06 16.82 14.58
N PHE A 540 -8.31 16.87 15.05
CA PHE A 540 -9.50 17.33 14.29
C PHE A 540 -10.47 18.20 15.13
N GLY A 541 -9.98 18.77 16.24
CA GLY A 541 -10.77 19.51 17.22
C GLY A 541 -10.85 18.83 18.62
N PRO A 542 -11.60 19.43 19.56
CA PRO A 542 -11.73 18.96 20.95
C PRO A 542 -12.52 17.64 21.13
#